data_AF-A0A946KA43-F1
#
_entry.id   AF-A0A946KA43-F1
#
_cell.length_a   1.000
_cell.length_b   1.000
_cell.length_c   1.000
_cell.angle_alpha   90.00
_cell.angle_beta   90.00
_cell.angle_gamma   90.00
#
_symmetry.space_group_name_H-M   'P 1'
#
loop_
_entity.id
_entity.type
_entity.pdbx_description
1 polymer ?
#
loop_
_entity_poly.entity_id
_entity_poly.type
_entity_poly.pdbx_seq_one_letter_code
_entity_poly.pdbx_strand_id
1 'polypeptide(L)'
;MNTKRYGACLIMLAMVTAVCAETTPSVGDGQLGVPLSWQACGDDPNNLCMVQKTRDGVLYLTPNESFFPMGGLVAAGQGQVPDLENLNSGKSFSWIEKWEKGDVAEWVWFVPKADTGTLALWMTAEASGGKFALTMDNKSVSFSVNSTKEPGMAFTCPFQVAEPGLHRLRLVCEKAAAGTRFHWMKLSGPSLDGAAVLRKRWRPSAAHTKFSSSQAKKPIRLWVMEMDAVPGDLGFYAPITTPFGYYGPTWQADGTVNAGFNFSLWSYGRGQKEPPIEQLSHLLAIGNRDATFGGFGHEGTGVKIRDWDPLSGHQGQRQVLALRVVPSETYDTYYSYFYVADTNEWRLFGVGNKYNKNKPLKSLWVGSFVEVPGPPHVQRTGLYPREMRYRGWVVQEDGQLLQLDHMSGGDVDKQTGLTYTHRGVTDDGWFSLRTGGLSFHKPLSAGGVDLAKDNHLKDLPAYLAPEHKESLLSVPSEVTVQSVEVTPGALKIECRIDHLGKAPELKVYWGAQDGLTFADRWGHSERIPNLKEGKNTFTLKSVTSFTNARLRLFLKNDDGQFWSVNSTRVTK
;
A
#
# COMPACT_ATOMS: atom_id res chain seq x y z
N MET A 1 -16.21 13.74 -19.67
CA MET A 1 -17.45 14.54 -19.64
C MET A 1 -17.12 15.91 -19.09
N ASN A 2 -17.58 16.97 -19.79
CA ASN A 2 -17.24 18.38 -19.55
C ASN A 2 -17.55 18.84 -18.11
N THR A 3 -16.51 19.11 -17.33
CA THR A 3 -16.58 19.78 -16.03
C THR A 3 -16.77 21.28 -16.25
N LYS A 4 -17.96 21.80 -15.92
CA LYS A 4 -18.15 23.24 -15.73
C LYS A 4 -17.28 23.67 -14.54
N ARG A 5 -16.39 24.63 -14.77
CA ARG A 5 -15.41 25.12 -13.78
C ARG A 5 -16.05 26.22 -12.93
N TYR A 6 -16.15 25.98 -11.63
CA TYR A 6 -16.46 27.00 -10.62
C TYR A 6 -15.36 28.09 -10.61
N GLY A 7 -15.73 29.36 -10.43
CA GLY A 7 -14.78 30.48 -10.54
C GLY A 7 -14.88 31.50 -9.42
N ALA A 8 -13.86 31.56 -8.57
CA ALA A 8 -13.43 32.76 -7.87
C ALA A 8 -12.16 33.30 -8.53
N CYS A 9 -11.87 34.59 -8.32
CA CYS A 9 -10.87 35.32 -9.07
C CYS A 9 -10.20 36.37 -8.20
N LEU A 10 -8.87 36.31 -8.10
CA LEU A 10 -8.06 37.38 -7.50
C LEU A 10 -8.21 38.67 -8.32
N ILE A 11 -8.40 39.80 -7.64
CA ILE A 11 -8.42 41.12 -8.25
C ILE A 11 -7.04 41.75 -8.01
N MET A 12 -6.36 42.15 -9.08
CA MET A 12 -5.03 42.75 -9.03
C MET A 12 -5.08 44.17 -8.44
N LEU A 13 -4.99 44.27 -7.12
CA LEU A 13 -4.56 45.45 -6.38
C LEU A 13 -3.84 44.99 -5.10
N ALA A 14 -2.55 44.66 -5.23
CA ALA A 14 -1.72 44.36 -4.07
C ALA A 14 -1.39 45.67 -3.35
N MET A 15 -1.89 45.85 -2.13
CA MET A 15 -1.45 46.93 -1.24
C MET A 15 -0.57 46.34 -0.15
N VAL A 16 0.70 46.75 -0.08
CA VAL A 16 1.59 46.40 1.03
C VAL A 16 1.35 47.41 2.14
N THR A 17 0.46 47.11 3.07
CA THR A 17 0.38 47.83 4.35
C THR A 17 1.06 46.97 5.42
N ALA A 18 2.13 47.48 6.02
CA ALA A 18 2.71 46.87 7.20
C ALA A 18 1.74 47.09 8.37
N VAL A 19 0.93 46.08 8.69
CA VAL A 19 0.02 46.09 9.85
C VAL A 19 0.66 45.28 10.97
N CYS A 20 0.56 45.79 12.21
CA CYS A 20 1.03 45.16 13.43
C CYS A 20 0.56 43.69 13.57
N ALA A 21 1.36 42.88 14.26
CA ALA A 21 1.18 41.44 14.41
C ALA A 21 -0.23 41.06 14.92
N GLU A 22 -1.07 40.53 14.04
CA GLU A 22 -2.22 39.73 14.46
C GLU A 22 -1.71 38.51 15.24
N THR A 23 -2.38 38.17 16.34
CA THR A 23 -2.09 36.98 17.14
C THR A 23 -2.34 35.71 16.33
N THR A 24 -1.53 34.67 16.57
CA THR A 24 -1.74 33.34 15.98
C THR A 24 -3.18 32.87 16.21
N PRO A 25 -3.89 32.39 15.17
CA PRO A 25 -5.28 31.99 15.30
C PRO A 25 -5.43 30.77 16.21
N SER A 26 -6.53 30.74 16.96
CA SER A 26 -6.78 29.82 18.06
C SER A 26 -8.24 29.36 18.09
N VAL A 27 -8.56 28.46 19.03
CA VAL A 27 -9.96 28.04 19.25
C VAL A 27 -10.79 29.26 19.65
N GLY A 28 -11.78 29.61 18.84
CA GLY A 28 -12.52 30.87 19.02
C GLY A 28 -12.57 31.70 17.75
N ASP A 29 -11.53 31.60 16.91
CA ASP A 29 -11.37 32.43 15.73
C ASP A 29 -11.99 31.77 14.50
N GLY A 30 -12.87 32.47 13.79
CA GLY A 30 -13.46 31.94 12.57
C GLY A 30 -14.16 30.60 12.78
N GLN A 31 -13.80 29.63 11.95
CA GLN A 31 -14.26 28.24 12.04
C GLN A 31 -13.50 27.39 13.08
N LEU A 32 -12.39 27.87 13.64
CA LEU A 32 -11.50 27.04 14.46
C LEU A 32 -12.14 26.64 15.79
N GLY A 33 -12.27 25.32 16.01
CA GLY A 33 -12.96 24.73 17.16
C GLY A 33 -14.47 24.57 16.99
N VAL A 34 -15.04 25.01 15.86
CA VAL A 34 -16.44 24.71 15.52
C VAL A 34 -16.55 23.21 15.17
N PRO A 35 -17.60 22.50 15.62
CA PRO A 35 -17.84 21.11 15.25
C PRO A 35 -17.95 20.90 13.73
N LEU A 36 -17.60 19.70 13.28
CA LEU A 36 -17.74 19.32 11.88
C LEU A 36 -19.21 19.08 11.55
N SER A 37 -19.58 19.39 10.30
CA SER A 37 -20.91 19.14 9.77
C SER A 37 -20.83 18.60 8.36
N TRP A 38 -21.91 17.97 7.89
CA TRP A 38 -22.01 17.42 6.54
C TRP A 38 -22.73 18.40 5.63
N GLN A 39 -22.22 18.56 4.41
CA GLN A 39 -22.82 19.42 3.41
C GLN A 39 -22.76 18.74 2.04
N ALA A 40 -23.82 18.87 1.23
CA ALA A 40 -23.80 18.39 -0.15
C ALA A 40 -22.62 19.01 -0.92
N CYS A 41 -21.92 18.20 -1.71
CA CYS A 41 -20.80 18.68 -2.50
C CYS A 41 -20.75 18.11 -3.92
N GLY A 42 -20.48 19.01 -4.86
CA GLY A 42 -20.55 18.72 -6.29
C GLY A 42 -21.99 18.64 -6.80
N ASP A 43 -22.15 18.10 -8.00
CA ASP A 43 -23.45 18.05 -8.69
C ASP A 43 -24.33 16.88 -8.25
N ASP A 44 -23.74 15.85 -7.61
CA ASP A 44 -24.49 14.70 -7.09
C ASP A 44 -24.90 14.96 -5.64
N PRO A 45 -26.21 15.10 -5.34
CA PRO A 45 -26.69 15.38 -4.00
C PRO A 45 -26.42 14.24 -3.00
N ASN A 46 -26.07 13.05 -3.47
CA ASN A 46 -25.67 11.93 -2.60
C ASN A 46 -24.23 12.03 -2.10
N ASN A 47 -23.43 12.92 -2.70
CA ASN A 47 -22.08 13.22 -2.25
C ASN A 47 -22.12 14.31 -1.18
N LEU A 48 -21.60 13.96 -0.01
CA LEU A 48 -21.45 14.84 1.14
C LEU A 48 -19.97 15.12 1.38
N CYS A 49 -19.67 16.34 1.78
CA CYS A 49 -18.35 16.76 2.23
C CYS A 49 -18.43 17.16 3.70
N MET A 50 -17.37 16.86 4.41
CA MET A 50 -17.20 17.25 5.80
C MET A 50 -16.67 18.69 5.82
N VAL A 51 -17.38 19.58 6.49
CA VAL A 51 -17.09 21.02 6.50
C VAL A 51 -17.07 21.56 7.93
N GLN A 52 -16.22 22.56 8.14
CA GLN A 52 -16.13 23.33 9.38
C GLN A 52 -16.55 24.76 9.08
N LYS A 53 -17.75 25.14 9.51
CA LYS A 53 -18.37 26.43 9.19
C LYS A 53 -17.81 27.55 10.04
N THR A 54 -17.65 28.72 9.46
CA THR A 54 -17.32 29.93 10.22
C THR A 54 -18.48 30.33 11.14
N ARG A 55 -18.15 30.96 12.27
CA ARG A 55 -19.12 31.56 13.19
C ARG A 55 -19.32 33.06 12.99
N ASP A 56 -18.38 33.72 12.32
CA ASP A 56 -18.20 35.18 12.33
C ASP A 56 -17.91 35.76 10.92
N GLY A 57 -18.01 34.94 9.87
CA GLY A 57 -17.69 35.38 8.51
C GLY A 57 -16.18 35.48 8.23
N VAL A 58 -15.34 34.82 9.02
CA VAL A 58 -13.90 34.71 8.79
C VAL A 58 -13.49 33.24 8.68
N LEU A 59 -12.59 32.93 7.74
CA LEU A 59 -11.94 31.63 7.67
C LEU A 59 -10.43 31.77 7.90
N TYR A 60 -9.88 30.91 8.74
CA TYR A 60 -8.44 30.77 8.91
C TYR A 60 -7.96 29.49 8.23
N LEU A 61 -7.09 29.58 7.24
CA LEU A 61 -6.50 28.41 6.59
C LEU A 61 -5.13 28.14 7.20
N THR A 62 -5.02 27.05 7.96
CA THR A 62 -3.84 26.64 8.73
C THR A 62 -3.22 25.36 8.17
N PRO A 63 -2.06 24.90 8.67
CA PRO A 63 -1.47 23.65 8.23
C PRO A 63 -2.37 22.41 8.47
N ASN A 64 -3.30 22.48 9.43
CA ASN A 64 -4.09 21.33 9.91
C ASN A 64 -5.17 20.83 8.91
N GLU A 65 -5.55 21.67 7.97
CA GLU A 65 -6.52 21.43 6.89
C GLU A 65 -5.86 21.53 5.51
N SER A 66 -4.53 21.62 5.47
CA SER A 66 -3.74 21.70 4.23
C SER A 66 -3.41 20.33 3.64
N PHE A 67 -3.17 20.30 2.33
CA PHE A 67 -2.76 19.12 1.57
C PHE A 67 -1.54 19.40 0.68
N PHE A 68 -0.69 18.39 0.47
CA PHE A 68 0.59 18.46 -0.24
C PHE A 68 0.58 17.52 -1.47
N PRO A 69 0.18 17.99 -2.67
CA PRO A 69 0.09 17.16 -3.87
C PRO A 69 1.40 16.54 -4.34
N MET A 70 2.55 17.18 -4.10
CA MET A 70 3.84 16.75 -4.67
C MET A 70 4.73 16.02 -3.66
N GLY A 71 4.31 15.93 -2.38
CA GLY A 71 5.20 15.54 -1.29
C GLY A 71 6.19 16.66 -0.94
N GLY A 72 7.23 16.34 -0.16
CA GLY A 72 8.33 17.29 0.16
C GLY A 72 8.08 18.22 1.35
N LEU A 73 6.90 18.84 1.41
CA LEU A 73 6.53 19.75 2.50
C LEU A 73 6.33 19.04 3.84
N VAL A 74 6.61 19.79 4.92
CA VAL A 74 6.41 19.34 6.31
C VAL A 74 5.48 20.28 7.05
N ALA A 75 4.38 19.78 7.59
CA ALA A 75 3.60 20.45 8.64
C ALA A 75 4.28 20.22 10.00
N ALA A 76 4.69 21.30 10.66
CA ALA A 76 5.57 21.27 11.82
C ALA A 76 5.10 22.21 12.93
N GLY A 77 5.79 22.09 14.07
CA GLY A 77 5.47 22.79 15.31
C GLY A 77 4.18 22.30 15.98
N GLN A 78 3.91 22.81 17.18
CA GLN A 78 2.72 22.45 17.95
C GLN A 78 1.63 23.50 17.73
N GLY A 79 0.56 23.12 17.06
CA GLY A 79 -0.59 24.00 16.82
C GLY A 79 -1.42 24.27 18.08
N GLN A 80 -2.13 25.39 18.09
CA GLN A 80 -3.01 25.85 19.18
C GLN A 80 -4.44 25.26 19.10
N VAL A 81 -4.80 24.68 17.96
CA VAL A 81 -6.13 24.10 17.71
C VAL A 81 -6.01 22.58 17.77
N PRO A 82 -6.77 21.87 18.63
CA PRO A 82 -6.68 20.42 18.72
C PRO A 82 -7.11 19.74 17.41
N ASP A 83 -6.64 18.52 17.19
CA ASP A 83 -7.12 17.69 16.09
C ASP A 83 -8.61 17.37 16.28
N LEU A 84 -9.37 17.44 15.19
CA LEU A 84 -10.79 17.12 15.18
C LEU A 84 -10.99 15.77 14.55
N GLU A 85 -11.78 14.90 15.18
CA GLU A 85 -12.17 13.58 14.65
C GLU A 85 -10.99 12.74 14.10
N ASN A 86 -9.80 12.88 14.71
CA ASN A 86 -8.60 12.16 14.32
C ASN A 86 -8.15 12.42 12.86
N LEU A 87 -8.51 13.57 12.29
CA LEU A 87 -8.18 13.96 10.92
C LEU A 87 -6.69 14.21 10.70
N ASN A 88 -5.88 14.30 11.77
CA ASN A 88 -4.43 14.43 11.78
C ASN A 88 -3.76 13.46 12.78
N SER A 89 -4.40 12.32 13.09
CA SER A 89 -3.85 11.31 14.00
C SER A 89 -3.61 11.83 15.43
N GLY A 90 -4.43 12.78 15.90
CA GLY A 90 -4.28 13.43 17.21
C GLY A 90 -3.20 14.51 17.27
N LYS A 91 -2.62 14.89 16.13
CA LYS A 91 -1.58 15.93 16.03
C LYS A 91 -2.14 17.25 15.53
N SER A 92 -1.49 18.34 15.93
CA SER A 92 -1.78 19.69 15.45
C SER A 92 -0.50 20.44 15.13
N PHE A 93 -0.52 21.24 14.07
CA PHE A 93 0.64 21.89 13.48
C PHE A 93 0.47 23.40 13.42
N SER A 94 1.57 24.12 13.59
CA SER A 94 1.59 25.59 13.61
C SER A 94 2.14 26.22 12.33
N TRP A 95 2.97 25.51 11.55
CA TRP A 95 3.46 26.00 10.27
C TRP A 95 3.71 24.91 9.23
N ILE A 96 3.96 25.31 7.97
CA ILE A 96 4.45 24.47 6.87
C ILE A 96 5.84 24.96 6.46
N GLU A 97 6.80 24.03 6.32
CA GLU A 97 8.20 24.30 5.99
C GLU A 97 8.78 23.31 4.96
N LYS A 98 10.09 23.45 4.68
CA LYS A 98 10.85 22.72 3.65
C LYS A 98 10.40 22.97 2.21
N TRP A 99 10.01 24.21 1.94
CA TRP A 99 9.63 24.64 0.61
C TRP A 99 10.80 24.53 -0.38
N GLU A 100 10.61 23.70 -1.40
CA GLU A 100 11.43 23.61 -2.61
C GLU A 100 10.66 24.17 -3.81
N LYS A 101 11.38 24.45 -4.90
CA LYS A 101 10.77 24.98 -6.13
C LYS A 101 9.76 23.96 -6.67
N GLY A 102 8.53 24.42 -6.88
CA GLY A 102 7.42 23.62 -7.39
C GLY A 102 6.51 23.06 -6.29
N ASP A 103 6.93 23.08 -5.02
CA ASP A 103 6.08 22.60 -3.92
C ASP A 103 4.78 23.39 -3.81
N VAL A 104 3.73 22.69 -3.40
CA VAL A 104 2.39 23.24 -3.27
C VAL A 104 1.76 22.83 -1.94
N ALA A 105 1.21 23.81 -1.22
CA ALA A 105 0.21 23.55 -0.18
C ALA A 105 -1.18 23.98 -0.68
N GLU A 106 -2.19 23.16 -0.43
CA GLU A 106 -3.55 23.34 -0.95
C GLU A 106 -4.60 23.29 0.17
N TRP A 107 -5.62 24.14 0.03
CA TRP A 107 -6.80 24.20 0.88
C TRP A 107 -8.06 24.18 0.03
N VAL A 108 -9.13 23.59 0.57
CA VAL A 108 -10.44 23.58 -0.05
C VAL A 108 -11.44 24.22 0.89
N TRP A 109 -12.28 25.09 0.36
CA TRP A 109 -13.25 25.86 1.12
C TRP A 109 -14.55 25.99 0.34
N PHE A 110 -15.65 26.20 1.07
CA PHE A 110 -16.99 26.38 0.54
C PHE A 110 -17.46 27.81 0.77
N VAL A 111 -18.07 28.40 -0.26
CA VAL A 111 -18.67 29.73 -0.22
C VAL A 111 -20.14 29.66 -0.63
N PRO A 112 -21.08 30.20 0.17
CA PRO A 112 -22.51 30.11 -0.14
C PRO A 112 -23.02 31.17 -1.12
N LYS A 113 -22.28 32.26 -1.37
CA LYS A 113 -22.72 33.37 -2.21
C LYS A 113 -21.58 34.00 -3.01
N ALA A 114 -21.88 34.45 -4.22
CA ALA A 114 -20.95 35.24 -5.03
C ALA A 114 -20.83 36.65 -4.46
N ASP A 115 -19.64 37.05 -4.03
CA ASP A 115 -19.34 38.37 -3.50
C ASP A 115 -17.82 38.58 -3.40
N THR A 116 -17.40 39.72 -2.87
CA THR A 116 -16.01 40.09 -2.60
C THR A 116 -15.50 39.54 -1.27
N GLY A 117 -14.18 39.42 -1.18
CA GLY A 117 -13.46 39.19 0.06
C GLY A 117 -12.01 39.65 -0.04
N THR A 118 -11.29 39.49 1.06
CA THR A 118 -9.87 39.81 1.20
C THR A 118 -9.15 38.60 1.78
N LEU A 119 -7.99 38.28 1.20
CA LEU A 119 -7.05 37.32 1.74
C LEU A 119 -5.86 38.06 2.31
N ALA A 120 -5.43 37.68 3.51
CA ALA A 120 -4.13 38.02 4.08
C ALA A 120 -3.36 36.74 4.44
N LEU A 121 -2.04 36.75 4.27
CA LEU A 121 -1.15 35.60 4.42
C LEU A 121 0.00 35.94 5.36
N TRP A 122 0.26 35.07 6.34
CA TRP A 122 1.35 35.21 7.31
C TRP A 122 2.45 34.18 7.07
N MET A 123 3.67 34.67 6.94
CA MET A 123 4.87 33.85 6.71
C MET A 123 6.06 34.37 7.51
N THR A 124 7.05 33.50 7.70
CA THR A 124 8.40 33.88 8.13
C THR A 124 9.42 33.40 7.12
N ALA A 125 10.54 34.10 7.02
CA ALA A 125 11.70 33.65 6.26
C ALA A 125 12.97 34.05 7.01
N GLU A 126 13.64 33.08 7.63
CA GLU A 126 14.83 33.33 8.46
C GLU A 126 16.03 33.84 7.63
N ALA A 127 16.08 33.47 6.34
CA ALA A 127 17.13 33.85 5.40
C ALA A 127 16.62 34.89 4.37
N SER A 128 17.16 34.90 3.14
CA SER A 128 16.94 35.91 2.09
C SER A 128 15.52 35.98 1.49
N GLY A 129 14.52 35.42 2.17
CA GLY A 129 13.13 35.46 1.74
C GLY A 129 12.75 34.33 0.76
N GLY A 130 11.68 34.57 0.01
CA GLY A 130 11.18 33.65 -1.01
C GLY A 130 10.25 34.33 -2.00
N LYS A 131 9.94 33.63 -3.08
CA LYS A 131 8.95 34.01 -4.08
C LYS A 131 7.93 32.88 -4.21
N PHE A 132 6.67 33.26 -4.13
CA PHE A 132 5.55 32.34 -4.14
C PHE A 132 4.48 32.84 -5.10
N ALA A 133 3.62 31.93 -5.54
CA ALA A 133 2.40 32.25 -6.24
C ALA A 133 1.21 31.75 -5.44
N LEU A 134 0.24 32.64 -5.21
CA LEU A 134 -1.07 32.27 -4.69
C LEU A 134 -2.00 32.05 -5.87
N THR A 135 -2.55 30.84 -5.97
CA THR A 135 -3.51 30.47 -6.98
C THR A 135 -4.86 30.22 -6.33
N MET A 136 -5.89 30.93 -6.79
CA MET A 136 -7.28 30.69 -6.44
C MET A 136 -8.01 30.29 -7.71
N ASP A 137 -8.48 29.04 -7.74
CA ASP A 137 -9.01 28.38 -8.93
C ASP A 137 -8.04 28.47 -10.13
N ASN A 138 -8.37 29.23 -11.19
CA ASN A 138 -7.53 29.35 -12.39
C ASN A 138 -6.73 30.66 -12.46
N LYS A 139 -6.75 31.49 -11.41
CA LYS A 139 -6.00 32.76 -11.37
C LYS A 139 -4.86 32.67 -10.38
N SER A 140 -3.72 33.23 -10.77
CA SER A 140 -2.49 33.20 -9.98
C SER A 140 -1.91 34.59 -9.83
N VAL A 141 -1.40 34.92 -8.63
CA VAL A 141 -0.69 36.16 -8.33
C VAL A 141 0.60 35.81 -7.60
N SER A 142 1.74 36.23 -8.16
CA SER A 142 3.05 36.06 -7.53
C SER A 142 3.34 37.18 -6.54
N PHE A 143 4.04 36.85 -5.45
CA PHE A 143 4.49 37.79 -4.44
C PHE A 143 5.83 37.35 -3.84
N SER A 144 6.49 38.27 -3.14
CA SER A 144 7.75 38.01 -2.46
C SER A 144 7.60 38.11 -0.95
N VAL A 145 8.28 37.20 -0.24
CA VAL A 145 8.37 37.17 1.22
C VAL A 145 9.75 37.72 1.58
N ASN A 146 9.79 38.77 2.39
CA ASN A 146 11.04 39.34 2.88
C ASN A 146 11.55 38.56 4.11
N SER A 147 12.84 38.74 4.43
CA SER A 147 13.42 38.16 5.63
C SER A 147 12.74 38.70 6.89
N THR A 148 12.20 37.81 7.70
CA THR A 148 11.64 38.13 9.02
C THR A 148 11.77 36.92 9.94
N LYS A 149 12.16 37.17 11.20
CA LYS A 149 12.28 36.16 12.25
C LYS A 149 10.92 35.82 12.88
N GLU A 150 10.03 36.80 12.94
CA GLU A 150 8.69 36.67 13.53
C GLU A 150 7.61 36.61 12.45
N PRO A 151 6.51 35.85 12.67
CA PRO A 151 5.40 35.79 11.73
C PRO A 151 4.86 37.17 11.40
N GLY A 152 4.92 37.52 10.12
CA GLY A 152 4.43 38.80 9.61
C GLY A 152 3.50 38.60 8.41
N MET A 153 2.61 39.55 8.18
CA MET A 153 1.79 39.56 6.97
C MET A 153 2.69 39.74 5.75
N ALA A 154 2.84 38.68 4.97
CA ALA A 154 3.70 38.63 3.80
C ALA A 154 2.97 39.06 2.52
N PHE A 155 1.64 38.90 2.49
CA PHE A 155 0.83 39.22 1.31
C PHE A 155 -0.62 39.49 1.69
N THR A 156 -1.25 40.42 0.97
CA THR A 156 -2.70 40.67 1.05
C THR A 156 -3.25 41.02 -0.33
N CYS A 157 -4.45 40.55 -0.65
CA CYS A 157 -5.11 40.84 -1.91
C CYS A 157 -6.63 40.71 -1.80
N PRO A 158 -7.39 41.55 -2.51
CA PRO A 158 -8.81 41.34 -2.69
C PRO A 158 -9.07 40.18 -3.67
N PHE A 159 -10.20 39.50 -3.48
CA PHE A 159 -10.72 38.50 -4.40
C PHE A 159 -12.22 38.68 -4.60
N GLN A 160 -12.71 38.15 -5.72
CA GLN A 160 -14.12 38.06 -6.05
C GLN A 160 -14.50 36.61 -6.26
N VAL A 161 -15.53 36.15 -5.57
CA VAL A 161 -16.21 34.87 -5.85
C VAL A 161 -17.29 35.15 -6.89
N ALA A 162 -17.22 34.49 -8.06
CA ALA A 162 -18.22 34.68 -9.11
C ALA A 162 -19.39 33.69 -8.96
N GLU A 163 -19.15 32.52 -8.40
CA GLU A 163 -20.16 31.48 -8.19
C GLU A 163 -20.04 30.86 -6.80
N PRO A 164 -21.16 30.59 -6.11
CA PRO A 164 -21.14 29.78 -4.89
C PRO A 164 -20.61 28.37 -5.14
N GLY A 165 -20.01 27.76 -4.14
CA GLY A 165 -19.56 26.37 -4.22
C GLY A 165 -18.20 26.12 -3.58
N LEU A 166 -17.55 25.06 -4.05
CA LEU A 166 -16.22 24.68 -3.60
C LEU A 166 -15.15 25.40 -4.41
N HIS A 167 -14.20 25.99 -3.71
CA HIS A 167 -13.05 26.67 -4.29
C HIS A 167 -11.75 26.06 -3.78
N ARG A 168 -10.69 26.19 -4.58
CA ARG A 168 -9.36 25.72 -4.23
C ARG A 168 -8.40 26.89 -4.13
N LEU A 169 -7.62 26.88 -3.06
CA LEU A 169 -6.54 27.82 -2.85
C LEU A 169 -5.23 27.05 -2.77
N ARG A 170 -4.24 27.46 -3.56
CA ARG A 170 -2.92 26.84 -3.63
C ARG A 170 -1.84 27.89 -3.40
N LEU A 171 -0.92 27.59 -2.50
CA LEU A 171 0.34 28.33 -2.35
C LEU A 171 1.44 27.54 -3.03
N VAL A 172 2.01 28.08 -4.10
CA VAL A 172 3.05 27.44 -4.92
C VAL A 172 4.38 28.12 -4.64
N CYS A 173 5.40 27.34 -4.32
CA CYS A 173 6.76 27.85 -4.16
C CYS A 173 7.44 28.02 -5.52
N GLU A 174 7.80 29.25 -5.87
CA GLU A 174 8.64 29.52 -7.04
C GLU A 174 10.13 29.48 -6.66
N LYS A 175 10.44 29.91 -5.44
CA LYS A 175 11.76 29.88 -4.81
C LYS A 175 11.61 30.14 -3.31
N ALA A 176 12.26 29.37 -2.44
CA ALA A 176 12.30 29.68 -1.01
C ALA A 176 13.70 29.49 -0.46
N ALA A 177 14.09 30.34 0.49
CA ALA A 177 15.28 30.10 1.30
C ALA A 177 14.98 29.10 2.42
N ALA A 178 16.01 28.43 2.93
CA ALA A 178 15.91 27.58 4.12
C ALA A 178 15.31 28.36 5.30
N GLY A 179 14.46 27.70 6.10
CA GLY A 179 13.75 28.34 7.21
C GLY A 179 12.56 29.20 6.81
N THR A 180 12.14 29.19 5.54
CA THR A 180 10.85 29.79 5.13
C THR A 180 9.70 28.96 5.68
N ARG A 181 8.75 29.61 6.37
CA ARG A 181 7.57 28.97 6.96
C ARG A 181 6.30 29.70 6.57
N PHE A 182 5.27 28.95 6.19
CA PHE A 182 3.90 29.41 6.12
C PHE A 182 3.23 29.19 7.48
N HIS A 183 2.51 30.18 8.02
CA HIS A 183 1.80 30.03 9.29
C HIS A 183 0.29 29.89 9.10
N TRP A 184 -0.38 30.91 8.53
CA TRP A 184 -1.80 30.83 8.19
C TRP A 184 -2.20 31.82 7.11
N MET A 185 -3.40 31.64 6.55
CA MET A 185 -4.12 32.67 5.80
C MET A 185 -5.42 33.03 6.50
N LYS A 186 -5.84 34.29 6.37
CA LYS A 186 -7.13 34.79 6.82
C LYS A 186 -7.93 35.21 5.59
N LEU A 187 -9.12 34.64 5.44
CA LEU A 187 -10.12 35.08 4.47
C LEU A 187 -11.23 35.82 5.21
N SER A 188 -11.58 37.01 4.76
CA SER A 188 -12.66 37.82 5.33
C SER A 188 -13.43 38.59 4.26
N GLY A 189 -14.60 39.10 4.61
CA GLY A 189 -15.42 39.95 3.74
C GLY A 189 -16.81 39.37 3.48
N PRO A 190 -17.65 40.09 2.71
CA PRO A 190 -19.05 39.74 2.51
C PRO A 190 -19.29 38.31 2.00
N SER A 191 -18.43 37.78 1.13
CA SER A 191 -18.60 36.42 0.59
C SER A 191 -18.43 35.32 1.64
N LEU A 192 -17.81 35.60 2.80
CA LEU A 192 -17.47 34.60 3.81
C LEU A 192 -18.60 34.33 4.82
N ASP A 193 -19.69 35.10 4.78
CA ASP A 193 -20.88 34.84 5.60
C ASP A 193 -21.47 33.45 5.29
N GLY A 194 -21.45 32.55 6.28
CA GLY A 194 -21.86 31.15 6.14
C GLY A 194 -20.85 30.24 5.40
N ALA A 195 -19.64 30.73 5.12
CA ALA A 195 -18.59 29.95 4.47
C ALA A 195 -18.01 28.86 5.38
N ALA A 196 -17.25 27.93 4.80
CA ALA A 196 -16.67 26.82 5.54
C ALA A 196 -15.33 26.37 4.99
N VAL A 197 -14.48 25.82 5.85
CA VAL A 197 -13.29 25.06 5.42
C VAL A 197 -13.69 23.60 5.24
N LEU A 198 -13.30 22.99 4.12
CA LEU A 198 -13.49 21.56 3.93
C LEU A 198 -12.47 20.79 4.75
N ARG A 199 -12.94 19.76 5.45
CA ARG A 199 -12.13 18.91 6.30
C ARG A 199 -12.07 17.50 5.71
N LYS A 200 -10.87 16.93 5.65
CA LYS A 200 -10.62 15.55 5.27
C LYS A 200 -9.43 15.04 6.06
N ARG A 201 -9.36 13.73 6.28
CA ARG A 201 -8.21 13.10 6.91
C ARG A 201 -6.96 13.38 6.08
N TRP A 202 -5.83 13.64 6.74
CA TRP A 202 -4.58 14.04 6.10
C TRP A 202 -4.20 13.17 4.90
N ARG A 203 -4.37 11.85 5.01
CA ARG A 203 -4.21 10.87 3.92
C ARG A 203 -5.52 10.10 3.74
N PRO A 204 -5.76 9.54 2.54
CA PRO A 204 -6.88 8.63 2.35
C PRO A 204 -6.84 7.49 3.39
N SER A 205 -7.98 7.20 4.02
CA SER A 205 -8.11 5.95 4.76
C SER A 205 -8.05 4.77 3.79
N ALA A 206 -7.53 3.63 4.23
CA ALA A 206 -7.38 2.48 3.34
C ALA A 206 -8.75 1.90 2.95
N ALA A 207 -9.00 1.71 1.66
CA ALA A 207 -10.21 1.01 1.20
C ALA A 207 -9.93 -0.49 1.15
N HIS A 208 -10.78 -1.31 1.76
CA HIS A 208 -10.60 -2.76 1.82
C HIS A 208 -11.69 -3.49 1.02
N THR A 209 -11.33 -4.66 0.48
CA THR A 209 -12.30 -5.55 -0.13
C THR A 209 -11.86 -7.01 -0.10
N LYS A 210 -12.82 -7.90 -0.32
CA LYS A 210 -12.64 -9.33 -0.61
C LYS A 210 -13.31 -9.64 -1.93
N PHE A 211 -12.77 -10.63 -2.63
CA PHE A 211 -13.39 -11.13 -3.85
C PHE A 211 -13.84 -12.57 -3.67
N SER A 212 -14.93 -12.93 -4.33
CA SER A 212 -15.44 -14.30 -4.36
C SER A 212 -16.04 -14.64 -5.72
N SER A 213 -16.23 -15.94 -5.95
CA SER A 213 -17.03 -16.45 -7.04
C SER A 213 -18.31 -17.05 -6.46
N SER A 214 -19.47 -16.62 -6.95
CA SER A 214 -20.79 -17.14 -6.57
C SER A 214 -20.95 -18.63 -6.94
N GLN A 215 -20.12 -19.13 -7.86
CA GLN A 215 -20.15 -20.50 -8.37
C GLN A 215 -19.29 -21.47 -7.53
N ALA A 216 -18.47 -20.97 -6.61
CA ALA A 216 -17.56 -21.81 -5.83
C ALA A 216 -18.32 -22.63 -4.78
N LYS A 217 -18.31 -23.96 -4.94
CA LYS A 217 -19.00 -24.93 -4.05
C LYS A 217 -18.07 -25.82 -3.22
N LYS A 218 -16.76 -25.71 -3.45
CA LYS A 218 -15.68 -26.51 -2.86
C LYS A 218 -14.53 -25.58 -2.45
N PRO A 219 -13.67 -26.02 -1.51
CA PRO A 219 -12.49 -25.27 -1.12
C PRO A 219 -11.65 -24.76 -2.29
N ILE A 220 -11.22 -23.51 -2.19
CA ILE A 220 -10.27 -22.88 -3.11
C ILE A 220 -8.85 -23.25 -2.70
N ARG A 221 -8.02 -23.63 -3.67
CA ARG A 221 -6.60 -23.96 -3.49
C ARG A 221 -5.65 -23.02 -4.20
N LEU A 222 -6.13 -22.28 -5.19
CA LEU A 222 -5.34 -21.28 -5.90
C LEU A 222 -6.22 -20.09 -6.28
N TRP A 223 -5.66 -18.89 -6.28
CA TRP A 223 -6.23 -17.73 -6.97
C TRP A 223 -5.22 -17.13 -7.94
N VAL A 224 -5.73 -16.49 -8.98
CA VAL A 224 -4.99 -15.62 -9.91
C VAL A 224 -5.68 -14.26 -9.92
N MET A 225 -4.92 -13.20 -9.68
CA MET A 225 -5.41 -11.81 -9.66
C MET A 225 -4.62 -10.98 -10.66
N GLU A 226 -5.34 -10.37 -11.59
CA GLU A 226 -4.83 -9.32 -12.47
C GLU A 226 -5.16 -7.95 -11.87
N MET A 227 -4.17 -7.08 -11.84
CA MET A 227 -4.21 -5.76 -11.22
C MET A 227 -3.85 -4.70 -12.26
N ASP A 228 -4.62 -3.61 -12.32
CA ASP A 228 -4.44 -2.51 -13.26
C ASP A 228 -4.62 -1.17 -12.52
N ALA A 229 -3.51 -0.54 -12.15
CA ALA A 229 -3.53 0.75 -11.47
C ALA A 229 -4.03 1.84 -12.43
N VAL A 230 -5.04 2.58 -12.00
CA VAL A 230 -5.52 3.75 -12.75
C VAL A 230 -4.51 4.89 -12.57
N PRO A 231 -3.94 5.45 -13.66
CA PRO A 231 -3.03 6.57 -13.55
C PRO A 231 -3.69 7.76 -12.86
N GLY A 232 -2.93 8.44 -12.01
CA GLY A 232 -3.39 9.59 -11.25
C GLY A 232 -2.22 10.50 -10.85
N ASP A 233 -2.45 11.35 -9.86
CA ASP A 233 -1.44 12.35 -9.47
C ASP A 233 -0.32 11.77 -8.60
N LEU A 234 -0.55 10.62 -7.96
CA LEU A 234 0.28 10.14 -6.87
C LEU A 234 0.25 8.60 -6.77
N GLY A 235 1.39 8.01 -6.39
CA GLY A 235 1.52 6.58 -6.16
C GLY A 235 0.75 6.08 -4.93
N PHE A 236 0.66 4.75 -4.81
CA PHE A 236 -0.05 4.07 -3.72
C PHE A 236 0.38 2.61 -3.54
N TYR A 237 -0.04 2.02 -2.43
CA TYR A 237 0.16 0.61 -2.13
C TYR A 237 -1.17 -0.12 -2.26
N ALA A 238 -1.18 -1.17 -3.09
CA ALA A 238 -2.34 -2.03 -3.25
C ALA A 238 -1.90 -3.47 -3.47
N PRO A 239 -1.52 -4.20 -2.41
CA PRO A 239 -1.17 -5.61 -2.52
C PRO A 239 -2.43 -6.48 -2.52
N ILE A 240 -2.27 -7.75 -2.83
CA ILE A 240 -3.29 -8.76 -2.53
C ILE A 240 -3.16 -9.16 -1.05
N THR A 241 -4.27 -9.09 -0.33
CA THR A 241 -4.39 -9.56 1.06
C THR A 241 -4.52 -11.09 1.06
N THR A 242 -3.71 -11.74 1.89
CA THR A 242 -3.58 -13.20 1.97
C THR A 242 -3.74 -13.69 3.41
N PRO A 243 -3.97 -14.99 3.66
CA PRO A 243 -4.05 -15.53 5.03
C PRO A 243 -2.81 -15.32 5.89
N PHE A 244 -1.64 -15.10 5.29
CA PHE A 244 -0.37 -14.93 5.99
C PHE A 244 0.15 -13.49 6.06
N GLY A 245 -0.55 -12.54 5.41
CA GLY A 245 -0.11 -11.15 5.31
C GLY A 245 -0.48 -10.57 3.95
N TYR A 246 0.48 -9.92 3.29
CA TYR A 246 0.27 -9.27 2.00
C TYR A 246 1.23 -9.83 0.96
N TYR A 247 0.75 -9.93 -0.28
CA TYR A 247 1.54 -10.34 -1.42
C TYR A 247 1.34 -9.36 -2.59
N GLY A 248 2.43 -8.82 -3.12
CA GLY A 248 2.41 -8.01 -4.33
C GLY A 248 3.16 -6.69 -4.23
N PRO A 249 3.11 -5.88 -5.30
CA PRO A 249 3.90 -4.67 -5.47
C PRO A 249 3.23 -3.40 -4.91
N THR A 250 3.98 -2.29 -4.97
CA THR A 250 3.46 -0.91 -4.91
C THR A 250 3.33 -0.33 -6.31
N TRP A 251 2.62 0.79 -6.45
CA TRP A 251 2.30 1.41 -7.74
C TRP A 251 2.71 2.89 -7.76
N GLN A 252 3.24 3.32 -8.91
CA GLN A 252 3.59 4.69 -9.19
C GLN A 252 2.37 5.54 -9.58
N ALA A 253 2.56 6.86 -9.60
CA ALA A 253 1.50 7.81 -9.96
C ALA A 253 0.95 7.58 -11.37
N ASP A 254 1.84 7.26 -12.32
CA ASP A 254 1.50 6.97 -13.72
C ASP A 254 0.85 5.59 -13.93
N GLY A 255 0.59 4.84 -12.85
CA GLY A 255 0.02 3.50 -12.88
C GLY A 255 1.04 2.39 -13.13
N THR A 256 2.32 2.70 -13.30
CA THR A 256 3.36 1.68 -13.45
C THR A 256 3.62 0.94 -12.14
N VAL A 257 3.80 -0.38 -12.25
CA VAL A 257 4.14 -1.23 -11.11
C VAL A 257 5.59 -1.01 -10.68
N ASN A 258 5.87 -1.01 -9.37
CA ASN A 258 7.23 -1.01 -8.87
C ASN A 258 7.90 -2.38 -9.00
N ALA A 259 9.24 -2.38 -9.01
CA ALA A 259 10.02 -3.58 -9.26
C ALA A 259 9.95 -4.62 -8.11
N GLY A 260 9.82 -4.15 -6.87
CA GLY A 260 9.89 -4.94 -5.64
C GLY A 260 8.55 -5.45 -5.15
N PHE A 261 8.54 -6.66 -4.58
CA PHE A 261 7.33 -7.31 -4.05
C PHE A 261 7.40 -7.46 -2.53
N ASN A 262 6.24 -7.33 -1.87
CA ASN A 262 6.10 -7.77 -0.49
C ASN A 262 5.66 -9.25 -0.44
N PHE A 263 6.28 -10.02 0.47
CA PHE A 263 5.84 -11.35 0.88
C PHE A 263 6.39 -11.57 2.30
N SER A 264 5.51 -11.46 3.29
CA SER A 264 5.91 -11.47 4.70
C SER A 264 5.10 -12.50 5.46
N LEU A 265 5.74 -13.59 5.88
CA LEU A 265 5.11 -14.62 6.71
C LEU A 265 5.45 -14.39 8.18
N TRP A 266 4.42 -14.09 8.95
CA TRP A 266 4.53 -13.82 10.38
C TRP A 266 4.70 -15.09 11.21
N SER A 267 5.64 -15.06 12.16
CA SER A 267 5.84 -16.10 13.17
C SER A 267 5.22 -15.72 14.51
N TYR A 268 5.56 -14.55 15.07
CA TYR A 268 5.03 -14.08 16.37
C TYR A 268 5.02 -12.55 16.47
N GLY A 269 4.22 -12.01 17.40
CA GLY A 269 3.99 -10.56 17.53
C GLY A 269 5.12 -9.80 18.24
N ARG A 270 5.14 -8.47 18.08
CA ARG A 270 6.09 -7.58 18.77
C ARG A 270 6.02 -7.75 20.29
N GLY A 271 7.18 -7.84 20.92
CA GLY A 271 7.30 -7.98 22.38
C GLY A 271 6.92 -9.37 22.93
N GLN A 272 6.59 -10.32 22.07
CA GLN A 272 6.32 -11.70 22.49
C GLN A 272 7.61 -12.52 22.53
N LYS A 273 7.65 -13.52 23.43
CA LYS A 273 8.75 -14.50 23.47
C LYS A 273 8.73 -15.35 22.19
N GLU A 274 9.91 -15.65 21.66
CA GLU A 274 10.04 -16.58 20.53
C GLU A 274 9.46 -17.95 20.92
N PRO A 275 8.53 -18.50 20.13
CA PRO A 275 7.97 -19.83 20.37
C PRO A 275 8.98 -20.93 20.01
N PRO A 276 8.71 -22.20 20.34
CA PRO A 276 9.51 -23.33 19.86
C PRO A 276 9.71 -23.30 18.33
N ILE A 277 10.85 -23.82 17.87
CA ILE A 277 11.29 -23.69 16.47
C ILE A 277 10.26 -24.24 15.49
N GLU A 278 9.61 -25.36 15.80
CA GLU A 278 8.56 -25.98 15.01
C GLU A 278 7.29 -25.12 14.86
N GLN A 279 7.15 -24.04 15.64
CA GLN A 279 6.04 -23.10 15.53
C GLN A 279 6.40 -21.86 14.70
N LEU A 280 7.64 -21.77 14.20
CA LEU A 280 8.07 -20.67 13.35
C LEU A 280 7.62 -20.87 11.91
N SER A 281 7.14 -19.78 11.31
CA SER A 281 6.93 -19.74 9.86
C SER A 281 8.27 -19.55 9.17
N HIS A 282 8.46 -20.22 8.03
CA HIS A 282 9.76 -20.32 7.36
C HIS A 282 9.59 -20.46 5.84
N LEU A 283 10.60 -20.06 5.06
CA LEU A 283 10.57 -20.13 3.60
C LEU A 283 11.13 -21.47 3.12
N LEU A 284 10.48 -22.10 2.14
CA LEU A 284 10.95 -23.33 1.50
C LEU A 284 11.70 -23.06 0.20
N ALA A 285 11.32 -22.02 -0.54
CA ALA A 285 11.98 -21.71 -1.81
C ALA A 285 11.92 -20.22 -2.16
N ILE A 286 12.85 -19.81 -3.01
CA ILE A 286 12.92 -18.47 -3.63
C ILE A 286 13.22 -18.69 -5.11
N GLY A 287 12.42 -18.11 -6.02
CA GLY A 287 12.62 -18.23 -7.47
C GLY A 287 13.70 -17.32 -8.03
N ASN A 288 14.74 -17.05 -7.23
CA ASN A 288 15.91 -16.30 -7.63
C ASN A 288 17.14 -16.86 -6.90
N ARG A 289 18.20 -17.13 -7.67
CA ARG A 289 19.45 -17.72 -7.18
C ARG A 289 20.14 -16.85 -6.13
N ASP A 290 20.09 -15.54 -6.30
CA ASP A 290 20.93 -14.57 -5.57
C ASP A 290 20.18 -13.81 -4.48
N ALA A 291 18.87 -13.97 -4.41
CA ALA A 291 18.02 -13.48 -3.33
C ALA A 291 18.38 -14.12 -1.97
N THR A 292 17.96 -13.47 -0.88
CA THR A 292 18.27 -13.94 0.47
C THR A 292 17.04 -14.44 1.21
N PHE A 293 17.18 -15.58 1.92
CA PHE A 293 16.26 -16.03 2.97
C PHE A 293 16.38 -15.09 4.17
N GLY A 294 15.49 -14.11 4.27
CA GLY A 294 15.57 -13.07 5.31
C GLY A 294 14.37 -13.04 6.26
N GLY A 295 14.33 -12.00 7.10
CA GLY A 295 13.24 -11.76 8.04
C GLY A 295 12.97 -10.29 8.34
N PHE A 296 12.07 -10.04 9.28
CA PHE A 296 11.69 -8.73 9.81
C PHE A 296 11.39 -8.82 11.32
N GLY A 297 11.43 -7.69 12.04
CA GLY A 297 11.29 -7.65 13.51
C GLY A 297 10.63 -6.40 14.13
N HIS A 298 10.29 -5.37 13.34
CA HIS A 298 9.87 -4.05 13.87
C HIS A 298 8.41 -4.01 14.35
N GLU A 299 7.53 -4.82 13.75
CA GLU A 299 6.11 -4.95 14.12
C GLU A 299 5.77 -6.35 14.68
N GLY A 300 6.81 -7.18 14.84
CA GLY A 300 6.83 -8.58 15.21
C GLY A 300 7.78 -9.32 14.28
N THR A 301 7.93 -10.63 14.49
CA THR A 301 8.97 -11.42 13.84
C THR A 301 8.39 -12.37 12.81
N GLY A 302 9.05 -12.45 11.66
CA GLY A 302 8.69 -13.35 10.58
C GLY A 302 9.78 -13.45 9.51
N VAL A 303 9.47 -14.17 8.44
CA VAL A 303 10.37 -14.40 7.30
C VAL A 303 9.90 -13.63 6.07
N LYS A 304 10.85 -13.21 5.24
CA LYS A 304 10.59 -12.61 3.94
C LYS A 304 11.79 -12.75 3.01
N ILE A 305 11.51 -12.70 1.71
CA ILE A 305 12.54 -12.69 0.67
C ILE A 305 13.19 -11.30 0.64
N ARG A 306 14.50 -11.25 0.43
CA ARG A 306 15.31 -10.04 0.40
C ARG A 306 16.17 -10.01 -0.86
N ASP A 307 16.68 -8.83 -1.17
CA ASP A 307 17.69 -8.60 -2.21
C ASP A 307 17.25 -9.04 -3.61
N TRP A 308 15.96 -8.88 -3.91
CA TRP A 308 15.41 -9.18 -5.22
C TRP A 308 14.22 -8.28 -5.59
N ASP A 309 14.34 -7.66 -6.76
CA ASP A 309 13.29 -6.89 -7.42
C ASP A 309 12.77 -7.69 -8.63
N PRO A 310 11.69 -8.49 -8.47
CA PRO A 310 11.22 -9.46 -9.47
C PRO A 310 10.81 -8.85 -10.81
N LEU A 311 10.37 -7.59 -10.83
CA LEU A 311 9.93 -6.92 -12.07
C LEU A 311 10.95 -5.93 -12.62
N SER A 312 12.20 -5.94 -12.17
CA SER A 312 13.24 -5.06 -12.73
C SER A 312 13.43 -5.32 -14.23
N GLY A 313 13.14 -4.32 -15.06
CA GLY A 313 13.18 -4.43 -16.52
C GLY A 313 11.86 -4.89 -17.17
N HIS A 314 10.86 -5.25 -16.36
CA HIS A 314 9.57 -5.81 -16.79
C HIS A 314 8.38 -4.99 -16.28
N GLN A 315 8.59 -3.77 -15.78
CA GLN A 315 7.53 -2.94 -15.23
C GLN A 315 6.54 -2.49 -16.32
N GLY A 316 5.24 -2.59 -16.02
CA GLY A 316 4.15 -2.08 -16.86
C GLY A 316 2.98 -1.60 -16.01
N GLN A 317 1.86 -1.27 -16.66
CA GLN A 317 0.65 -0.80 -15.98
C GLN A 317 -0.18 -1.93 -15.35
N ARG A 318 0.09 -3.19 -15.74
CA ARG A 318 -0.62 -4.36 -15.25
C ARG A 318 0.34 -5.36 -14.64
N GLN A 319 -0.14 -6.04 -13.60
CA GLN A 319 0.57 -7.15 -13.00
C GLN A 319 -0.41 -8.29 -12.68
N VAL A 320 -0.01 -9.51 -13.02
CA VAL A 320 -0.74 -10.72 -12.64
C VAL A 320 0.02 -11.47 -11.55
N LEU A 321 -0.69 -11.82 -10.49
CA LEU A 321 -0.17 -12.56 -9.34
C LEU A 321 -0.98 -13.83 -9.15
N ALA A 322 -0.35 -14.88 -8.66
CA ALA A 322 -1.03 -16.09 -8.25
C ALA A 322 -0.53 -16.56 -6.89
N LEU A 323 -1.44 -17.18 -6.13
CA LEU A 323 -1.11 -17.83 -4.87
C LEU A 323 -1.82 -19.16 -4.79
N ARG A 324 -1.04 -20.21 -4.53
CA ARG A 324 -1.53 -21.56 -4.24
C ARG A 324 -1.29 -21.90 -2.79
N VAL A 325 -2.17 -22.70 -2.20
CA VAL A 325 -1.99 -23.25 -0.85
C VAL A 325 -2.13 -24.77 -0.84
N VAL A 326 -1.26 -25.43 -0.10
CA VAL A 326 -1.38 -26.84 0.30
C VAL A 326 -1.45 -26.88 1.83
N PRO A 327 -2.66 -27.03 2.40
CA PRO A 327 -2.83 -27.17 3.84
C PRO A 327 -2.26 -28.50 4.33
N SER A 328 -1.62 -28.48 5.50
CA SER A 328 -1.17 -29.69 6.21
C SER A 328 -1.43 -29.54 7.71
N GLU A 329 -1.21 -30.60 8.48
CA GLU A 329 -1.48 -30.61 9.92
C GLU A 329 -0.80 -29.44 10.63
N THR A 330 0.50 -29.21 10.44
CA THR A 330 1.27 -28.20 11.18
C THR A 330 1.38 -26.86 10.45
N TYR A 331 1.48 -26.89 9.11
CA TYR A 331 1.70 -25.72 8.29
C TYR A 331 0.73 -25.65 7.14
N ASP A 332 0.34 -24.44 6.75
CA ASP A 332 -0.18 -24.21 5.41
C ASP A 332 0.99 -23.77 4.52
N THR A 333 1.23 -24.50 3.44
CA THR A 333 2.32 -24.22 2.50
C THR A 333 1.80 -23.34 1.38
N TYR A 334 2.33 -22.13 1.25
CA TYR A 334 1.92 -21.16 0.24
C TYR A 334 2.97 -21.06 -0.86
N TYR A 335 2.53 -21.10 -2.12
CA TYR A 335 3.36 -20.91 -3.30
C TYR A 335 2.90 -19.65 -4.01
N SER A 336 3.80 -18.69 -4.18
CA SER A 336 3.51 -17.39 -4.79
C SER A 336 4.19 -17.28 -6.14
N TYR A 337 3.46 -16.80 -7.14
CA TYR A 337 3.94 -16.65 -8.50
C TYR A 337 3.54 -15.30 -9.08
N PHE A 338 4.35 -14.83 -10.01
CA PHE A 338 4.08 -13.61 -10.76
C PHE A 338 4.30 -13.85 -12.23
N TYR A 339 3.47 -13.22 -13.03
CA TYR A 339 3.52 -13.37 -14.47
C TYR A 339 4.37 -12.25 -15.08
N VAL A 340 5.26 -12.62 -15.98
CA VAL A 340 6.15 -11.72 -16.72
C VAL A 340 5.62 -11.63 -18.15
N ALA A 341 4.96 -10.53 -18.47
CA ALA A 341 4.09 -10.44 -19.64
C ALA A 341 4.85 -10.42 -20.98
N ASP A 342 6.06 -9.85 -21.00
CA ASP A 342 6.92 -9.77 -22.18
C ASP A 342 7.58 -11.10 -22.53
N THR A 343 7.80 -11.98 -21.55
CA THR A 343 8.29 -13.35 -21.78
C THR A 343 7.18 -14.40 -21.78
N ASN A 344 5.93 -13.99 -21.54
CA ASN A 344 4.75 -14.86 -21.46
C ASN A 344 4.99 -16.06 -20.51
N GLU A 345 5.42 -15.81 -19.27
CA GLU A 345 5.75 -16.90 -18.34
C GLU A 345 5.35 -16.60 -16.89
N TRP A 346 5.04 -17.67 -16.15
CA TRP A 346 4.92 -17.61 -14.69
C TRP A 346 6.26 -17.88 -14.05
N ARG A 347 6.68 -16.99 -13.15
CA ARG A 347 7.86 -17.18 -12.32
C ARG A 347 7.46 -17.41 -10.87
N LEU A 348 8.11 -18.37 -10.22
CA LEU A 348 8.01 -18.55 -8.78
C LEU A 348 8.59 -17.32 -8.09
N PHE A 349 7.85 -16.70 -7.18
CA PHE A 349 8.42 -15.70 -6.27
C PHE A 349 9.02 -16.42 -5.05
N GLY A 350 8.18 -17.14 -4.32
CA GLY A 350 8.65 -17.99 -3.25
C GLY A 350 7.61 -18.90 -2.66
N VAL A 351 8.10 -19.83 -1.84
CA VAL A 351 7.30 -20.81 -1.12
C VAL A 351 7.52 -20.63 0.38
N GLY A 352 6.44 -20.61 1.15
CA GLY A 352 6.50 -20.39 2.59
C GLY A 352 5.57 -21.31 3.38
N ASN A 353 6.09 -21.87 4.47
CA ASN A 353 5.33 -22.59 5.48
C ASN A 353 4.85 -21.61 6.54
N LYS A 354 3.53 -21.42 6.63
CA LYS A 354 2.91 -20.67 7.72
C LYS A 354 2.47 -21.64 8.81
N TYR A 355 2.99 -21.48 10.02
CA TYR A 355 2.49 -22.25 11.16
C TYR A 355 1.01 -21.92 11.39
N ASN A 356 0.16 -22.95 11.34
CA ASN A 356 -1.29 -22.83 11.35
C ASN A 356 -1.93 -23.20 12.71
N LYS A 357 -1.10 -23.46 13.73
CA LYS A 357 -1.54 -23.86 15.08
C LYS A 357 -2.37 -25.13 15.09
N ASN A 358 -2.00 -26.09 14.25
CA ASN A 358 -2.70 -27.36 14.05
C ASN A 358 -4.13 -27.18 13.55
N LYS A 359 -4.36 -26.14 12.74
CA LYS A 359 -5.65 -25.82 12.14
C LYS A 359 -5.45 -25.56 10.65
N PRO A 360 -5.42 -26.62 9.83
CA PRO A 360 -5.24 -26.50 8.38
C PRO A 360 -6.26 -25.54 7.77
N LEU A 361 -5.82 -24.72 6.81
CA LEU A 361 -6.69 -23.79 6.12
C LEU A 361 -7.78 -24.54 5.33
N LYS A 362 -9.05 -24.29 5.68
CA LYS A 362 -10.19 -24.91 4.99
C LYS A 362 -10.25 -24.54 3.51
N SER A 363 -10.18 -23.24 3.20
CA SER A 363 -10.23 -22.70 1.85
C SER A 363 -9.37 -21.44 1.78
N LEU A 364 -8.66 -21.27 0.66
CA LEU A 364 -8.00 -20.01 0.35
C LEU A 364 -9.04 -18.91 0.10
N TRP A 365 -8.72 -17.69 0.51
CA TRP A 365 -9.50 -16.50 0.22
C TRP A 365 -8.59 -15.43 -0.38
N VAL A 366 -9.19 -14.49 -1.10
CA VAL A 366 -8.48 -13.39 -1.76
C VAL A 366 -9.15 -12.07 -1.44
N GLY A 367 -8.35 -11.06 -1.16
CA GLY A 367 -8.82 -9.70 -0.96
C GLY A 367 -7.74 -8.72 -1.33
N SER A 368 -8.02 -7.43 -1.20
CA SER A 368 -7.04 -6.39 -1.44
C SER A 368 -7.42 -5.14 -0.67
N PHE A 369 -6.52 -4.16 -0.68
CA PHE A 369 -6.83 -2.82 -0.21
C PHE A 369 -6.08 -1.80 -1.04
N VAL A 370 -6.55 -0.55 -1.03
CA VAL A 370 -5.84 0.61 -1.60
C VAL A 370 -5.46 1.53 -0.44
N GLU A 371 -4.17 1.68 -0.19
CA GLU A 371 -3.63 2.49 0.90
C GLU A 371 -2.55 3.48 0.42
N VAL A 372 -2.50 4.62 1.09
CA VAL A 372 -1.36 5.54 1.05
C VAL A 372 -0.72 5.52 2.44
N PRO A 373 0.45 4.92 2.69
CA PRO A 373 1.08 4.93 4.01
C PRO A 373 1.73 6.28 4.31
N GLY A 374 1.82 6.66 5.59
CA GLY A 374 2.61 7.83 6.01
C GLY A 374 1.99 8.69 7.11
N PRO A 375 2.81 9.44 7.86
CA PRO A 375 2.36 10.25 8.98
C PRO A 375 1.79 11.61 8.55
N PRO A 376 0.97 12.26 9.40
CA PRO A 376 0.25 13.50 9.09
C PRO A 376 1.12 14.74 8.86
N HIS A 377 2.40 14.72 9.26
CA HIS A 377 3.29 15.86 9.03
C HIS A 377 3.81 15.95 7.59
N VAL A 378 3.76 14.86 6.80
CA VAL A 378 4.29 14.85 5.42
C VAL A 378 3.32 14.27 4.39
N GLN A 379 2.54 13.24 4.73
CA GLN A 379 1.71 12.53 3.75
C GLN A 379 0.31 13.16 3.62
N ARG A 380 0.22 14.47 3.44
CA ARG A 380 -1.05 15.21 3.46
C ARG A 380 -1.78 15.15 2.12
N THR A 381 -2.18 13.96 1.68
CA THR A 381 -2.68 13.69 0.31
C THR A 381 -4.15 13.24 0.25
N GLY A 382 -4.94 13.49 1.31
CA GLY A 382 -6.32 13.02 1.48
C GLY A 382 -7.30 13.35 0.35
N LEU A 383 -7.08 14.47 -0.34
CA LEU A 383 -7.94 14.91 -1.44
C LEU A 383 -7.71 14.16 -2.75
N TYR A 384 -6.60 13.45 -2.86
CA TYR A 384 -6.16 12.86 -4.12
C TYR A 384 -6.65 11.40 -4.18
N PRO A 385 -7.46 11.04 -5.19
CA PRO A 385 -7.95 9.68 -5.32
C PRO A 385 -6.82 8.69 -5.66
N ARG A 386 -6.99 7.44 -5.23
CA ARG A 386 -6.20 6.27 -5.66
C ARG A 386 -7.16 5.19 -6.06
N GLU A 387 -7.00 4.65 -7.26
CA GLU A 387 -7.91 3.66 -7.81
C GLU A 387 -7.13 2.49 -8.39
N MET A 388 -7.56 1.29 -7.99
CA MET A 388 -7.05 0.03 -8.52
C MET A 388 -8.21 -0.72 -9.17
N ARG A 389 -7.92 -1.34 -10.31
CA ARG A 389 -8.84 -2.26 -10.96
C ARG A 389 -8.37 -3.70 -10.79
N TYR A 390 -9.33 -4.61 -10.58
CA TYR A 390 -9.07 -6.02 -10.36
C TYR A 390 -9.92 -6.91 -11.28
N ARG A 391 -9.30 -7.98 -11.76
CA ARG A 391 -9.95 -9.18 -12.28
C ARG A 391 -9.27 -10.39 -11.67
N GLY A 392 -9.98 -11.50 -11.59
CA GLY A 392 -9.35 -12.69 -11.07
C GLY A 392 -10.17 -13.95 -11.19
N TRP A 393 -9.52 -15.04 -10.83
CA TRP A 393 -10.04 -16.38 -10.89
C TRP A 393 -9.59 -17.18 -9.68
N VAL A 394 -10.35 -18.22 -9.37
CA VAL A 394 -10.04 -19.19 -8.33
C VAL A 394 -10.05 -20.59 -8.92
N VAL A 395 -9.16 -21.44 -8.42
CA VAL A 395 -9.16 -22.88 -8.73
C VAL A 395 -9.55 -23.63 -7.47
N GLN A 396 -10.59 -24.42 -7.60
CA GLN A 396 -11.12 -25.28 -6.55
C GLN A 396 -10.24 -26.54 -6.39
N GLU A 397 -10.42 -27.27 -5.29
CA GLU A 397 -9.63 -28.48 -5.01
C GLU A 397 -9.84 -29.62 -6.03
N ASP A 398 -10.93 -29.61 -6.79
CA ASP A 398 -11.17 -30.53 -7.91
C ASP A 398 -10.59 -30.02 -9.25
N GLY A 399 -9.86 -28.91 -9.23
CA GLY A 399 -9.25 -28.30 -10.42
C GLY A 399 -10.17 -27.36 -11.20
N GLN A 400 -11.44 -27.17 -10.79
CA GLN A 400 -12.34 -26.28 -11.50
C GLN A 400 -11.89 -24.81 -11.38
N LEU A 401 -11.66 -24.15 -12.51
CA LEU A 401 -11.37 -22.72 -12.60
C LEU A 401 -12.67 -21.92 -12.69
N LEU A 402 -12.81 -20.91 -11.84
CA LEU A 402 -13.99 -20.03 -11.80
C LEU A 402 -13.55 -18.56 -11.78
N GLN A 403 -14.23 -17.71 -12.54
CA GLN A 403 -14.02 -16.26 -12.47
C GLN A 403 -14.61 -15.71 -11.17
N LEU A 404 -13.91 -14.74 -10.57
CA LEU A 404 -14.43 -13.92 -9.47
C LEU A 404 -15.51 -12.99 -10.02
N ASP A 405 -16.68 -13.00 -9.41
CA ASP A 405 -17.87 -12.28 -9.86
C ASP A 405 -18.49 -11.39 -8.77
N HIS A 406 -17.88 -11.33 -7.58
CA HIS A 406 -18.30 -10.47 -6.49
C HIS A 406 -17.11 -9.77 -5.83
N MET A 407 -17.23 -8.45 -5.62
CA MET A 407 -16.34 -7.64 -4.79
C MET A 407 -17.11 -7.09 -3.59
N SER A 408 -16.68 -7.44 -2.38
CA SER A 408 -17.40 -7.11 -1.15
C SER A 408 -17.43 -5.61 -0.88
N GLY A 409 -18.57 -5.15 -0.32
CA GLY A 409 -18.68 -3.84 0.31
C GLY A 409 -17.79 -3.73 1.56
N GLY A 410 -17.63 -2.51 2.07
CA GLY A 410 -16.81 -2.26 3.25
C GLY A 410 -16.59 -0.78 3.54
N ASP A 411 -15.87 -0.51 4.63
CA ASP A 411 -15.46 0.84 5.05
C ASP A 411 -16.63 1.83 5.20
N VAL A 412 -17.78 1.32 5.65
CA VAL A 412 -18.96 2.12 5.99
C VAL A 412 -18.88 2.46 7.48
N ASP A 413 -18.92 3.74 7.78
CA ASP A 413 -19.02 4.22 9.15
C ASP A 413 -20.38 3.83 9.74
N LYS A 414 -20.37 3.17 10.90
CA LYS A 414 -21.58 2.60 11.51
C LYS A 414 -22.54 3.66 12.05
N GLN A 415 -22.05 4.85 12.37
CA GLN A 415 -22.87 5.90 12.98
C GLN A 415 -23.57 6.75 11.91
N THR A 416 -22.84 7.09 10.85
CA THR A 416 -23.30 7.97 9.77
C THR A 416 -23.89 7.18 8.59
N GLY A 417 -23.51 5.91 8.43
CA GLY A 417 -23.85 5.10 7.26
C GLY A 417 -23.12 5.54 5.98
N LEU A 418 -22.12 6.41 6.11
CA LEU A 418 -21.35 6.95 4.99
C LEU A 418 -20.06 6.17 4.77
N THR A 419 -19.57 6.18 3.53
CA THR A 419 -18.24 5.70 3.17
C THR A 419 -17.49 6.74 2.34
N TYR A 420 -16.16 6.72 2.46
CA TYR A 420 -15.23 7.51 1.64
C TYR A 420 -14.69 6.73 0.43
N THR A 421 -15.14 5.49 0.27
CA THR A 421 -14.62 4.56 -0.74
C THR A 421 -15.60 4.44 -1.90
N HIS A 422 -15.09 4.31 -3.12
CA HIS A 422 -15.93 4.02 -4.29
C HIS A 422 -15.63 2.61 -4.79
N ARG A 423 -16.70 1.92 -5.16
CA ARG A 423 -16.67 0.57 -5.72
C ARG A 423 -17.49 0.55 -6.99
N GLY A 424 -17.02 -0.16 -8.00
CA GLY A 424 -17.73 -0.26 -9.27
C GLY A 424 -17.28 -1.44 -10.10
N VAL A 425 -17.92 -1.56 -11.26
CA VAL A 425 -17.55 -2.49 -12.31
C VAL A 425 -17.45 -1.69 -13.62
N THR A 426 -16.37 -1.86 -14.36
CA THR A 426 -16.23 -1.27 -15.71
C THR A 426 -16.99 -2.10 -16.74
N ASP A 427 -17.35 -1.48 -17.87
CA ASP A 427 -18.12 -2.14 -18.94
C ASP A 427 -17.45 -3.40 -19.48
N ASP A 428 -16.11 -3.45 -19.48
CA ASP A 428 -15.35 -4.61 -19.90
C ASP A 428 -15.19 -5.68 -18.79
N GLY A 429 -15.62 -5.40 -17.56
CA GLY A 429 -15.67 -6.39 -16.47
C GLY A 429 -14.51 -6.33 -15.47
N TRP A 430 -13.93 -5.16 -15.19
CA TRP A 430 -13.04 -4.98 -14.04
C TRP A 430 -13.82 -4.51 -12.82
N PHE A 431 -13.51 -5.03 -11.65
CA PHE A 431 -13.86 -4.35 -10.41
C PHE A 431 -12.98 -3.12 -10.22
N SER A 432 -13.54 -2.01 -9.76
CA SER A 432 -12.77 -0.83 -9.35
C SER A 432 -12.92 -0.56 -7.85
N LEU A 433 -11.81 -0.29 -7.18
CA LEU A 433 -11.77 0.13 -5.78
C LEU A 433 -10.99 1.43 -5.67
N ARG A 434 -11.63 2.48 -5.14
CA ARG A 434 -11.03 3.80 -4.97
C ARG A 434 -11.15 4.30 -3.54
N THR A 435 -10.09 4.95 -3.07
CA THR A 435 -10.08 5.80 -1.86
C THR A 435 -9.58 7.21 -2.19
N GLY A 436 -9.73 8.14 -1.24
CA GLY A 436 -9.36 9.55 -1.40
C GLY A 436 -10.49 10.38 -2.02
N GLY A 437 -10.18 11.62 -2.40
CA GLY A 437 -11.20 12.55 -2.87
C GLY A 437 -11.94 13.26 -1.74
N LEU A 438 -12.84 14.18 -2.13
CA LEU A 438 -13.52 15.07 -1.19
C LEU A 438 -14.74 14.44 -0.54
N SER A 439 -15.51 13.67 -1.32
CA SER A 439 -16.84 13.25 -0.91
C SER A 439 -16.85 12.01 -0.01
N PHE A 440 -18.01 11.86 0.61
CA PHE A 440 -18.51 10.73 1.37
C PHE A 440 -19.93 10.49 0.87
N HIS A 441 -20.38 9.25 0.84
CA HIS A 441 -21.70 8.91 0.29
C HIS A 441 -22.23 7.65 0.97
N LYS A 442 -23.52 7.40 0.84
CA LYS A 442 -24.08 6.09 1.20
C LYS A 442 -23.61 5.06 0.17
N PRO A 443 -23.22 3.85 0.59
CA PRO A 443 -22.83 2.81 -0.36
C PRO A 443 -24.01 2.49 -1.29
N LEU A 444 -23.73 2.28 -2.58
CA LEU A 444 -24.74 1.90 -3.57
C LEU A 444 -25.44 0.57 -3.23
N SER A 445 -24.68 -0.34 -2.60
CA SER A 445 -25.16 -1.65 -2.14
C SER A 445 -24.43 -2.01 -0.85
N ALA A 446 -25.17 -2.53 0.14
CA ALA A 446 -24.60 -2.99 1.40
C ALA A 446 -23.73 -4.24 1.23
N GLY A 447 -24.01 -5.07 0.21
CA GLY A 447 -23.29 -6.32 -0.05
C GLY A 447 -21.99 -6.13 -0.84
N GLY A 448 -21.88 -5.07 -1.63
CA GLY A 448 -20.78 -4.87 -2.58
C GLY A 448 -21.28 -4.75 -4.01
N VAL A 449 -20.43 -5.13 -4.96
CA VAL A 449 -20.72 -5.07 -6.39
C VAL A 449 -20.52 -6.44 -7.03
N ASP A 450 -21.43 -6.81 -7.92
CA ASP A 450 -21.40 -8.05 -8.68
C ASP A 450 -21.05 -7.75 -10.15
N LEU A 451 -20.35 -8.68 -10.81
CA LEU A 451 -20.24 -8.64 -12.27
C LEU A 451 -21.59 -8.98 -12.88
N ALA A 452 -22.01 -8.18 -13.87
CA ALA A 452 -23.13 -8.57 -14.72
C ALA A 452 -22.74 -9.79 -15.56
N LYS A 453 -23.73 -10.62 -15.93
CA LYS A 453 -23.51 -11.82 -16.75
C LYS A 453 -22.75 -11.53 -18.06
N ASP A 454 -23.04 -10.39 -18.68
CA ASP A 454 -22.41 -9.96 -19.93
C ASP A 454 -20.95 -9.49 -19.75
N ASN A 455 -20.52 -9.24 -18.51
CA ASN A 455 -19.17 -8.81 -18.15
C ASN A 455 -18.27 -10.00 -17.80
N HIS A 456 -18.77 -11.24 -17.88
CA HIS A 456 -17.92 -12.42 -17.77
C HIS A 456 -17.08 -12.58 -19.04
N LEU A 457 -15.81 -12.93 -18.84
CA LEU A 457 -14.91 -13.15 -19.98
C LEU A 457 -15.29 -14.44 -20.69
N LYS A 458 -15.47 -14.34 -22.02
CA LYS A 458 -15.77 -15.50 -22.87
C LYS A 458 -14.54 -16.37 -23.06
N ASP A 459 -13.39 -15.74 -23.24
CA ASP A 459 -12.10 -16.39 -23.42
C ASP A 459 -11.21 -16.17 -22.20
N LEU A 460 -10.45 -17.20 -21.82
CA LEU A 460 -9.47 -17.07 -20.75
C LEU A 460 -8.26 -16.25 -21.24
N PRO A 461 -7.71 -15.37 -20.40
CA PRO A 461 -6.44 -14.71 -20.69
C PRO A 461 -5.31 -15.72 -20.92
N ALA A 462 -4.31 -15.31 -21.70
CA ALA A 462 -3.16 -16.16 -22.06
C ALA A 462 -2.49 -16.79 -20.84
N TYR A 463 -2.29 -16.04 -19.75
CA TYR A 463 -1.67 -16.53 -18.50
C TYR A 463 -2.48 -17.62 -17.77
N LEU A 464 -3.69 -17.96 -18.23
CA LEU A 464 -4.52 -19.09 -17.75
C LEU A 464 -4.69 -20.20 -18.79
N ALA A 465 -3.97 -20.16 -19.90
CA ALA A 465 -3.92 -21.27 -20.85
C ALA A 465 -3.39 -22.55 -20.16
N PRO A 466 -3.78 -23.76 -20.63
CA PRO A 466 -3.40 -25.02 -20.00
C PRO A 466 -1.91 -25.16 -19.68
N GLU A 467 -1.03 -24.76 -20.59
CA GLU A 467 0.43 -24.77 -20.46
C GLU A 467 0.93 -23.92 -19.28
N HIS A 468 0.25 -22.82 -18.97
CA HIS A 468 0.60 -21.93 -17.85
C HIS A 468 0.04 -22.42 -16.51
N LYS A 469 -1.07 -23.17 -16.53
CA LYS A 469 -1.67 -23.73 -15.31
C LYS A 469 -0.75 -24.77 -14.67
N GLU A 470 -0.03 -25.56 -15.46
CA GLU A 470 0.93 -26.55 -14.91
C GLU A 470 2.07 -25.89 -14.14
N SER A 471 2.57 -24.74 -14.60
CA SER A 471 3.60 -23.97 -13.89
C SER A 471 3.12 -23.50 -12.50
N LEU A 472 1.84 -23.14 -12.38
CA LEU A 472 1.23 -22.73 -11.10
C LEU A 472 1.00 -23.91 -10.13
N LEU A 473 1.08 -25.15 -10.62
CA LEU A 473 0.93 -26.37 -9.84
C LEU A 473 2.27 -27.05 -9.51
N SER A 474 3.39 -26.46 -9.91
CA SER A 474 4.74 -27.04 -9.73
C SER A 474 5.73 -26.02 -9.18
N VAL A 475 6.94 -26.47 -8.85
CA VAL A 475 8.10 -25.61 -8.60
C VAL A 475 9.16 -25.90 -9.65
N PRO A 476 10.02 -24.93 -10.01
CA PRO A 476 11.03 -25.13 -11.06
C PRO A 476 12.02 -26.26 -10.76
N SER A 477 12.29 -26.53 -9.48
CA SER A 477 13.18 -27.59 -9.06
C SER A 477 12.79 -28.14 -7.69
N GLU A 478 13.02 -29.43 -7.47
CA GLU A 478 12.73 -30.10 -6.21
C GLU A 478 13.88 -31.01 -5.79
N VAL A 479 14.12 -31.09 -4.48
CA VAL A 479 15.06 -32.03 -3.89
C VAL A 479 14.40 -32.79 -2.74
N THR A 480 14.38 -34.11 -2.85
CA THR A 480 13.68 -35.00 -1.92
C THR A 480 14.60 -36.09 -1.40
N VAL A 481 14.63 -36.28 -0.08
CA VAL A 481 15.35 -37.38 0.56
C VAL A 481 14.54 -38.67 0.36
N GLN A 482 15.15 -39.68 -0.26
CA GLN A 482 14.52 -40.97 -0.53
C GLN A 482 14.81 -41.98 0.58
N SER A 483 16.06 -42.05 1.03
CA SER A 483 16.47 -42.93 2.12
C SER A 483 17.70 -42.40 2.84
N VAL A 484 17.83 -42.83 4.09
CA VAL A 484 18.93 -42.47 4.97
C VAL A 484 19.32 -43.72 5.75
N GLU A 485 20.57 -44.14 5.61
CA GLU A 485 21.09 -45.37 6.20
C GLU A 485 22.31 -45.05 7.07
N VAL A 486 22.23 -45.44 8.35
CA VAL A 486 23.35 -45.28 9.29
C VAL A 486 24.34 -46.42 9.08
N THR A 487 25.59 -46.05 8.82
CA THR A 487 26.72 -46.99 8.73
C THR A 487 27.76 -46.64 9.82
N PRO A 488 28.69 -47.55 10.16
CA PRO A 488 29.73 -47.23 11.14
C PRO A 488 30.52 -45.96 10.77
N GLY A 489 30.31 -44.88 11.52
CA GLY A 489 30.98 -43.58 11.34
C GLY A 489 30.47 -42.74 10.16
N ALA A 490 29.38 -43.14 9.48
CA ALA A 490 28.90 -42.46 8.28
C ALA A 490 27.38 -42.53 8.09
N LEU A 491 26.85 -41.57 7.36
CA LEU A 491 25.44 -41.53 6.96
C LEU A 491 25.36 -41.61 5.43
N LYS A 492 24.81 -42.70 4.90
CA LYS A 492 24.55 -42.82 3.46
C LYS A 492 23.18 -42.23 3.17
N ILE A 493 23.13 -41.28 2.26
CA ILE A 493 21.91 -40.55 1.89
C ILE A 493 21.62 -40.80 0.42
N GLU A 494 20.38 -41.17 0.13
CA GLU A 494 19.83 -41.17 -1.21
C GLU A 494 18.85 -40.02 -1.34
N CYS A 495 19.02 -39.19 -2.37
CA CYS A 495 18.06 -38.15 -2.71
C CYS A 495 17.70 -38.20 -4.20
N ARG A 496 16.57 -37.59 -4.53
CA ARG A 496 16.12 -37.35 -5.89
C ARG A 496 16.09 -35.85 -6.12
N ILE A 497 16.66 -35.42 -7.24
CA ILE A 497 16.54 -34.06 -7.76
C ILE A 497 15.66 -34.14 -9.00
N ASP A 498 14.55 -33.43 -8.99
CA ASP A 498 13.70 -33.24 -10.16
C ASP A 498 13.95 -31.81 -10.67
N HIS A 499 14.47 -31.71 -11.88
CA HIS A 499 15.00 -30.51 -12.53
C HIS A 499 16.23 -29.91 -11.83
N LEU A 500 17.41 -30.36 -12.22
CA LEU A 500 18.69 -29.93 -11.67
C LEU A 500 19.03 -28.46 -12.00
N GLY A 501 18.60 -27.98 -13.17
CA GLY A 501 18.97 -26.66 -13.69
C GLY A 501 20.46 -26.53 -14.03
N LYS A 502 20.93 -25.30 -14.21
CA LYS A 502 22.33 -24.96 -14.47
C LYS A 502 23.06 -24.54 -13.20
N ALA A 503 24.37 -24.81 -13.18
CA ALA A 503 25.27 -24.55 -12.06
C ALA A 503 24.69 -24.98 -10.69
N PRO A 504 24.23 -26.24 -10.55
CA PRO A 504 23.57 -26.70 -9.34
C PRO A 504 24.55 -26.78 -8.16
N GLU A 505 24.04 -26.41 -6.99
CA GLU A 505 24.72 -26.52 -5.70
C GLU A 505 23.77 -27.21 -4.72
N LEU A 506 24.17 -28.38 -4.23
CA LEU A 506 23.45 -29.09 -3.18
C LEU A 506 24.26 -28.94 -1.89
N LYS A 507 23.58 -28.53 -0.83
CA LYS A 507 24.10 -28.53 0.52
C LYS A 507 23.20 -29.37 1.41
N VAL A 508 23.79 -30.22 2.23
CA VAL A 508 23.10 -30.92 3.30
C VAL A 508 23.33 -30.18 4.62
N TYR A 509 22.30 -30.12 5.45
CA TYR A 509 22.35 -29.59 6.80
C TYR A 509 21.93 -30.69 7.77
N TRP A 510 22.61 -30.81 8.92
CA TRP A 510 22.23 -31.79 9.94
C TRP A 510 22.57 -31.34 11.35
N GLY A 511 21.90 -31.94 12.34
CA GLY A 511 22.10 -31.64 13.75
C GLY A 511 21.15 -32.40 14.67
N ALA A 512 21.32 -32.22 15.98
CA ALA A 512 20.43 -32.82 16.99
C ALA A 512 19.04 -32.15 17.04
N GLN A 513 18.96 -30.88 16.66
CA GLN A 513 17.71 -30.11 16.58
C GLN A 513 17.37 -29.80 15.12
N ASP A 514 16.08 -29.62 14.84
CA ASP A 514 15.60 -29.20 13.52
C ASP A 514 15.84 -27.70 13.34
N GLY A 515 16.70 -27.31 12.41
CA GLY A 515 16.89 -25.90 12.07
C GLY A 515 15.79 -25.34 11.15
N LEU A 516 14.80 -26.16 10.75
CA LEU A 516 13.87 -25.85 9.65
C LEU A 516 14.67 -25.41 8.41
N THR A 517 14.36 -24.24 7.85
CA THR A 517 15.11 -23.64 6.73
C THR A 517 15.96 -22.44 7.16
N PHE A 518 16.26 -22.34 8.47
CA PHE A 518 17.20 -21.37 9.02
C PHE A 518 18.60 -21.99 9.03
N ALA A 519 19.38 -21.71 7.99
CA ALA A 519 20.71 -22.30 7.78
C ALA A 519 21.65 -22.12 8.99
N ASP A 520 21.53 -21.00 9.70
CA ASP A 520 22.31 -20.62 10.88
C ASP A 520 21.92 -21.38 12.17
N ARG A 521 20.77 -22.07 12.17
CA ARG A 521 20.30 -22.87 13.31
C ARG A 521 20.69 -24.33 13.24
N TRP A 522 21.30 -24.77 12.14
CA TRP A 522 21.81 -26.13 11.97
C TRP A 522 23.23 -26.24 12.54
N GLY A 523 23.54 -27.36 13.19
CA GLY A 523 24.86 -27.57 13.80
C GLY A 523 25.97 -27.83 12.78
N HIS A 524 25.63 -28.43 11.64
CA HIS A 524 26.58 -28.81 10.60
C HIS A 524 26.00 -28.62 9.20
N SER A 525 26.89 -28.42 8.22
CA SER A 525 26.54 -28.44 6.80
C SER A 525 27.70 -28.89 5.92
N GLU A 526 27.40 -29.47 4.76
CA GLU A 526 28.40 -29.94 3.79
C GLU A 526 27.88 -29.76 2.36
N ARG A 527 28.75 -29.32 1.45
CA ARG A 527 28.44 -29.18 0.02
C ARG A 527 28.67 -30.52 -0.68
N ILE A 528 27.70 -30.95 -1.47
CA ILE A 528 27.75 -32.20 -2.22
C ILE A 528 28.17 -31.93 -3.68
N PRO A 529 29.28 -32.52 -4.16
CA PRO A 529 29.74 -32.37 -5.55
C PRO A 529 29.05 -33.36 -6.50
N ASN A 530 29.28 -33.17 -7.81
CA ASN A 530 28.94 -34.12 -8.88
C ASN A 530 27.46 -34.55 -8.92
N LEU A 531 26.57 -33.56 -8.86
CA LEU A 531 25.13 -33.76 -8.90
C LEU A 531 24.66 -34.17 -10.29
N LYS A 532 23.62 -35.00 -10.35
CA LYS A 532 22.92 -35.37 -11.58
C LYS A 532 21.41 -35.27 -11.43
N GLU A 533 20.72 -35.18 -12.55
CA GLU A 533 19.26 -35.28 -12.61
C GLU A 533 18.80 -36.64 -12.05
N GLY A 534 17.69 -36.65 -11.32
CA GLY A 534 17.13 -37.84 -10.71
C GLY A 534 17.90 -38.29 -9.45
N LYS A 535 18.22 -39.58 -9.38
CA LYS A 535 18.75 -40.22 -8.16
C LYS A 535 20.23 -39.87 -7.92
N ASN A 536 20.53 -39.38 -6.72
CA ASN A 536 21.88 -39.08 -6.22
C ASN A 536 22.15 -39.88 -4.94
N THR A 537 23.41 -40.27 -4.73
CA THR A 537 23.83 -41.00 -3.52
C THR A 537 25.17 -40.48 -3.06
N PHE A 538 25.27 -40.15 -1.77
CA PHE A 538 26.49 -39.66 -1.14
C PHE A 538 26.56 -40.09 0.32
N THR A 539 27.74 -39.97 0.92
CA THR A 539 27.99 -40.37 2.30
C THR A 539 28.58 -39.21 3.09
N LEU A 540 27.94 -38.86 4.20
CA LEU A 540 28.47 -37.90 5.16
C LEU A 540 29.32 -38.63 6.20
N LYS A 541 30.53 -38.14 6.44
CA LYS A 541 31.39 -38.66 7.51
C LYS A 541 31.31 -37.70 8.69
N SER A 542 31.08 -38.22 9.90
CA SER A 542 31.09 -37.40 11.11
C SER A 542 31.86 -38.10 12.22
N VAL A 543 32.53 -37.29 13.04
CA VAL A 543 33.20 -37.72 14.27
C VAL A 543 32.18 -37.95 15.39
N THR A 544 30.99 -37.36 15.29
CA THR A 544 29.87 -37.51 16.24
C THR A 544 28.82 -38.50 15.73
N SER A 545 28.14 -39.19 16.65
CA SER A 545 27.07 -40.14 16.32
C SER A 545 25.90 -39.45 15.63
N PHE A 546 25.42 -40.02 14.52
CA PHE A 546 24.20 -39.58 13.82
C PHE A 546 22.89 -40.05 14.48
N THR A 547 22.97 -40.71 15.65
CA THR A 547 21.79 -41.25 16.33
C THR A 547 20.82 -40.12 16.70
N ASN A 548 19.57 -40.21 16.22
CA ASN A 548 18.52 -39.18 16.39
C ASN A 548 18.83 -37.82 15.74
N ALA A 549 19.81 -37.74 14.84
CA ALA A 549 20.01 -36.51 14.07
C ALA A 549 18.81 -36.23 13.16
N ARG A 550 18.62 -34.97 12.82
CA ARG A 550 17.76 -34.53 11.72
C ARG A 550 18.64 -34.01 10.59
N LEU A 551 18.16 -34.15 9.36
CA LEU A 551 18.81 -33.60 8.18
C LEU A 551 17.83 -32.90 7.26
N ARG A 552 18.36 -31.97 6.46
CA ARG A 552 17.62 -31.27 5.41
C ARG A 552 18.51 -30.97 4.22
N LEU A 553 17.92 -30.93 3.02
CA LEU A 553 18.64 -30.65 1.79
C LEU A 553 18.29 -29.24 1.29
N PHE A 554 19.29 -28.57 0.71
CA PHE A 554 19.16 -27.26 0.09
C PHE A 554 19.81 -27.28 -1.29
N LEU A 555 18.99 -27.14 -2.33
CA LEU A 555 19.40 -27.06 -3.72
C LEU A 555 19.37 -25.59 -4.18
N LYS A 556 20.40 -25.15 -4.88
CA LYS A 556 20.49 -23.84 -5.53
C LYS A 556 20.91 -24.01 -6.98
N ASN A 557 20.19 -23.43 -7.93
CA ASN A 557 20.48 -23.46 -9.37
C ASN A 557 20.12 -22.11 -10.01
N ASP A 558 20.02 -22.03 -11.32
CA ASP A 558 19.61 -20.83 -12.06
C ASP A 558 18.13 -20.47 -11.88
N ASP A 559 17.27 -21.46 -11.63
CA ASP A 559 15.84 -21.24 -11.38
C ASP A 559 15.54 -20.74 -9.96
N GLY A 560 16.47 -20.94 -9.02
CA GLY A 560 16.32 -20.41 -7.66
C GLY A 560 17.02 -21.20 -6.56
N GLN A 561 16.38 -21.20 -5.40
CA GLN A 561 16.85 -21.84 -4.18
C GLN A 561 15.70 -22.63 -3.55
N PHE A 562 15.95 -23.89 -3.20
CA PHE A 562 14.91 -24.88 -2.85
C PHE A 562 15.36 -25.75 -1.69
N TRP A 563 14.66 -25.69 -0.57
CA TRP A 563 14.80 -26.64 0.52
C TRP A 563 13.92 -27.87 0.29
N SER A 564 14.37 -29.03 0.77
CA SER A 564 13.47 -30.18 0.90
C SER A 564 12.28 -29.81 1.81
N VAL A 565 11.08 -30.29 1.45
CA VAL A 565 9.82 -29.89 2.11
C VAL A 565 9.84 -30.18 3.61
N ASN A 566 10.37 -31.34 3.98
CA ASN A 566 10.48 -31.78 5.37
C ASN A 566 11.94 -32.09 5.74
N SER A 567 12.23 -32.00 7.03
CA SER A 567 13.44 -32.55 7.62
C SER A 567 13.27 -34.07 7.79
N THR A 568 14.32 -34.84 7.51
CA THR A 568 14.32 -36.29 7.68
C THR A 568 14.98 -36.66 9.00
N ARG A 569 14.31 -37.48 9.82
CA ARG A 569 14.90 -38.04 11.04
C ARG A 569 15.78 -39.23 10.68
N VAL A 570 16.99 -39.25 11.22
CA VAL A 570 17.89 -40.40 11.13
C VAL A 570 17.46 -41.43 12.17
N THR A 571 16.87 -42.53 11.71
CA THR A 571 16.57 -43.71 12.53
C THR A 571 17.65 -44.77 12.31
N LYS A 572 17.88 -45.61 13.33
CA LYS A 572 18.83 -46.73 13.24
C LYS A 572 18.40 -47.77 12.23
#